data_AF-A0A529ZI33-F1
#
_entry.id   AF-A0A529ZI33-F1
#
_cell.length_a   1.000
_cell.length_b   1.000
_cell.length_c   1.000
_cell.angle_alpha   90.00
_cell.angle_beta   90.00
_cell.angle_gamma   90.00
#
_symmetry.space_group_name_H-M   'P 1'
#
loop_
_entity.id
_entity.type
_entity.pdbx_description
1 polymer ?
#
loop_
_entity_poly.entity_id
_entity_poly.type
_entity_poly.pdbx_seq_one_letter_code
_entity_poly.pdbx_strand_id
1 'polypeptide(L)'
;YLEHHPFGRIPAFEHDGFRLFETGAIARYVDEAFDGPALQPADPRLRARMNQIIGMLDAYGYRAIVWDVAVERLEKAPPDEALIAAGLRQAETVFKVLTSLKTKGPWLLGEQLTLADLHAAPIIAYFLKVEEGQKLFARFPDLNDWWDRIAKRASFSNG
;
A
#
# COMPACT_ATOMS: atom_id res chain seq x y z
N TYR A 1 -21.91 -11.72 -2.46
CA TYR A 1 -20.69 -11.07 -1.94
C TYR A 1 -20.45 -11.34 -0.46
N LEU A 2 -21.46 -11.18 0.42
CA LEU A 2 -21.36 -11.55 1.84
C LEU A 2 -20.95 -13.02 2.08
N GLU A 3 -21.28 -13.93 1.16
CA GLU A 3 -20.84 -15.34 1.18
C GLU A 3 -19.32 -15.54 0.96
N HIS A 4 -18.62 -14.52 0.42
CA HIS A 4 -17.17 -14.56 0.16
C HIS A 4 -16.37 -13.64 1.08
N HIS A 5 -16.99 -12.58 1.63
CA HIS A 5 -16.40 -11.76 2.68
C HIS A 5 -17.47 -11.47 3.75
N PRO A 6 -17.39 -12.08 4.95
CA PRO A 6 -18.46 -11.98 5.96
C PRO A 6 -18.67 -10.54 6.47
N PHE A 7 -17.63 -9.70 6.36
CA PHE A 7 -17.67 -8.26 6.69
C PHE A 7 -18.10 -7.34 5.53
N GLY A 8 -18.45 -7.89 4.36
CA GLY A 8 -18.91 -7.11 3.21
C GLY A 8 -17.87 -6.18 2.59
N ARG A 9 -16.57 -6.48 2.75
CA ARG A 9 -15.45 -5.68 2.20
C ARG A 9 -14.80 -6.36 1.00
N ILE A 10 -14.15 -5.59 0.15
CA ILE A 10 -13.30 -6.09 -0.94
C ILE A 10 -11.83 -5.99 -0.52
N PRO A 11 -10.94 -6.90 -0.98
CA PRO A 11 -11.15 -8.04 -1.88
C PRO A 11 -11.54 -9.36 -1.19
N ALA A 12 -12.06 -10.31 -1.98
CA ALA A 12 -12.24 -11.72 -1.61
C ALA A 12 -11.69 -12.62 -2.74
N PHE A 13 -11.20 -13.80 -2.38
CA PHE A 13 -10.48 -14.71 -3.27
C PHE A 13 -10.98 -16.16 -3.09
N GLU A 14 -10.99 -16.94 -4.18
CA GLU A 14 -11.25 -18.38 -4.16
C GLU A 14 -10.33 -19.10 -5.16
N HIS A 15 -9.72 -20.20 -4.74
CA HIS A 15 -8.91 -21.09 -5.58
C HIS A 15 -9.15 -22.54 -5.18
N ASP A 16 -9.65 -23.37 -6.09
CA ASP A 16 -9.97 -24.79 -5.85
C ASP A 16 -10.83 -25.03 -4.59
N GLY A 17 -11.83 -24.17 -4.36
CA GLY A 17 -12.71 -24.23 -3.19
C GLY A 17 -12.10 -23.68 -1.89
N PHE A 18 -10.84 -23.29 -1.88
CA PHE A 18 -10.22 -22.55 -0.78
C PHE A 18 -10.56 -21.07 -0.87
N ARG A 19 -11.32 -20.57 0.12
CA ARG A 19 -11.78 -19.17 0.19
C ARG A 19 -10.93 -18.38 1.16
N LEU A 20 -10.56 -17.17 0.75
CA LEU A 20 -9.75 -16.27 1.55
C LEU A 20 -10.22 -14.81 1.40
N PHE A 21 -10.12 -14.07 2.48
CA PHE A 21 -10.34 -12.62 2.51
C PHE A 21 -9.23 -11.95 3.32
N GLU A 22 -9.19 -10.62 3.28
CA GLU A 22 -8.05 -9.76 3.64
C GLU A 22 -6.92 -9.76 2.59
N THR A 23 -6.60 -8.57 2.09
CA THR A 23 -5.56 -8.35 1.06
C THR A 23 -4.23 -9.00 1.44
N GLY A 24 -3.78 -8.84 2.68
CA GLY A 24 -2.50 -9.41 3.13
C GLY A 24 -2.49 -10.94 3.25
N ALA A 25 -3.65 -11.57 3.46
CA ALA A 25 -3.75 -13.03 3.42
C ALA A 25 -3.71 -13.52 1.96
N ILE A 26 -4.48 -12.86 1.08
CA ILE A 26 -4.57 -13.20 -0.35
C ILE A 26 -3.20 -13.05 -1.02
N ALA A 27 -2.52 -11.93 -0.81
CA ALA A 27 -1.23 -11.66 -1.43
C ALA A 27 -0.15 -12.69 -1.03
N ARG A 28 -0.12 -13.12 0.23
CA ARG A 28 0.80 -14.17 0.69
C ARG A 28 0.46 -15.54 0.12
N TYR A 29 -0.82 -15.90 0.11
CA TYR A 29 -1.24 -17.16 -0.51
C TYR A 29 -0.86 -17.21 -1.99
N VAL A 30 -1.08 -16.12 -2.74
CA VAL A 30 -0.71 -16.05 -4.16
C VAL A 30 0.81 -16.21 -4.35
N ASP A 31 1.63 -15.57 -3.51
CA ASP A 31 3.09 -15.72 -3.57
C ASP A 31 3.58 -17.13 -3.22
N GLU A 32 2.88 -17.83 -2.33
CA GLU A 32 3.27 -19.17 -1.85
C GLU A 32 2.73 -20.32 -2.73
N ALA A 33 1.56 -20.14 -3.34
CA ALA A 33 0.83 -21.20 -4.04
C ALA A 33 1.05 -21.23 -5.56
N PHE A 34 1.60 -20.18 -6.15
CA PHE A 34 1.76 -20.06 -7.60
C PHE A 34 3.22 -19.83 -7.99
N ASP A 35 3.59 -20.29 -9.18
CA ASP A 35 4.92 -20.06 -9.73
C ASP A 35 5.17 -18.56 -10.00
N GLY A 36 6.35 -18.09 -9.63
CA GLY A 36 6.75 -16.71 -9.84
C GLY A 36 8.03 -16.34 -9.08
N PRO A 37 8.52 -15.10 -9.26
CA PRO A 37 9.58 -14.59 -8.40
C PRO A 37 9.06 -14.48 -6.96
N ALA A 38 9.82 -14.95 -5.98
CA ALA A 38 9.46 -14.82 -4.57
C ALA A 38 9.36 -13.34 -4.17
N LEU A 39 8.22 -12.95 -3.61
CA LEU A 39 7.92 -11.60 -3.12
C LEU A 39 8.02 -11.52 -1.59
N GLN A 40 8.23 -12.65 -0.93
CA GLN A 40 8.53 -12.74 0.50
C GLN A 40 10.01 -13.06 0.74
N PRO A 41 10.73 -12.25 1.53
CA PRO A 41 12.12 -12.56 1.89
C PRO A 41 12.23 -13.92 2.60
N ALA A 42 13.28 -14.69 2.28
CA ALA A 42 13.62 -15.92 2.98
C ALA A 42 14.13 -15.65 4.41
N ASP A 43 14.86 -14.55 4.61
CA ASP A 43 15.33 -14.12 5.92
C ASP A 43 14.14 -13.69 6.81
N PRO A 44 14.02 -14.26 8.03
CA PRO A 44 12.88 -14.00 8.89
C PRO A 44 12.81 -12.56 9.40
N ARG A 45 13.95 -11.85 9.54
CA ARG A 45 13.96 -10.45 9.98
C ARG A 45 13.50 -9.52 8.87
N LEU A 46 13.92 -9.77 7.64
CA LEU A 46 13.44 -9.04 6.46
C LEU A 46 11.95 -9.30 6.22
N ARG A 47 11.49 -10.55 6.37
CA ARG A 47 10.06 -10.88 6.29
C ARG A 47 9.25 -10.20 7.39
N ALA A 48 9.77 -10.13 8.62
CA ALA A 48 9.14 -9.39 9.70
C ALA A 48 9.06 -7.88 9.39
N ARG A 49 10.11 -7.29 8.78
CA ARG A 49 10.10 -5.89 8.35
C ARG A 49 9.09 -5.62 7.22
N MET A 50 8.95 -6.55 6.27
CA MET A 50 7.91 -6.50 5.24
C MET A 50 6.51 -6.48 5.87
N ASN A 51 6.25 -7.40 6.79
CA ASN A 51 4.98 -7.48 7.50
C ASN A 51 4.73 -6.24 8.38
N GLN A 52 5.77 -5.65 8.96
CA GLN A 52 5.67 -4.39 9.70
C GLN A 52 5.20 -3.24 8.80
N ILE A 53 5.74 -3.12 7.59
CA ILE A 53 5.33 -2.08 6.63
C ILE A 53 3.88 -2.30 6.22
N ILE A 54 3.50 -3.52 5.83
CA ILE A 54 2.13 -3.87 5.43
C ILE A 54 1.14 -3.56 6.56
N GLY A 55 1.40 -4.07 7.77
CA GLY A 55 0.53 -3.85 8.92
C GLY A 55 0.43 -2.39 9.35
N MET A 56 1.51 -1.62 9.25
CA MET A 56 1.49 -0.17 9.49
C MET A 56 0.61 0.54 8.45
N LEU A 57 0.72 0.18 7.17
CA LEU A 57 -0.12 0.75 6.12
C LEU A 57 -1.58 0.39 6.34
N ASP A 58 -1.92 -0.85 6.70
CA ASP A 58 -3.30 -1.24 6.98
C ASP A 58 -3.89 -0.49 8.18
N ALA A 59 -3.14 -0.42 9.28
CA ALA A 59 -3.62 0.17 10.53
C ALA A 59 -3.68 1.70 10.49
N TYR A 60 -2.75 2.34 9.79
CA TYR A 60 -2.50 3.78 9.92
C TYR A 60 -2.43 4.54 8.59
N GLY A 61 -2.04 3.86 7.51
CA GLY A 61 -1.85 4.47 6.19
C GLY A 61 -3.13 4.51 5.38
N TYR A 62 -3.76 3.35 5.15
CA TYR A 62 -4.84 3.18 4.19
C TYR A 62 -6.01 4.13 4.46
N ARG A 63 -6.50 4.18 5.71
CA ARG A 63 -7.60 5.08 6.08
C ARG A 63 -7.23 6.55 5.85
N ALA A 64 -6.10 6.98 6.38
CA ALA A 64 -5.67 8.37 6.32
C ALA A 64 -5.39 8.84 4.88
N ILE A 65 -4.67 8.01 4.12
CA ILE A 65 -4.19 8.35 2.78
C ILE A 65 -5.33 8.21 1.75
N VAL A 66 -6.05 7.09 1.75
CA VAL A 66 -7.07 6.81 0.74
C VAL A 66 -8.38 7.49 1.08
N TRP A 67 -8.93 7.25 2.28
CA TRP A 67 -10.29 7.70 2.60
C TRP A 67 -10.33 9.16 3.04
N ASP A 68 -9.56 9.50 4.07
CA ASP A 68 -9.68 10.80 4.73
C ASP A 68 -9.08 11.95 3.91
N VAL A 69 -8.16 11.66 2.98
CA VAL A 69 -7.61 12.67 2.06
C VAL A 69 -8.15 12.49 0.64
N ALA A 70 -7.79 11.39 -0.03
CA ALA A 70 -8.02 11.29 -1.46
C ALA A 70 -9.51 11.12 -1.84
N VAL A 71 -10.23 10.17 -1.23
CA VAL A 71 -11.67 9.97 -1.46
C VAL A 71 -12.45 11.20 -1.00
N GLU A 72 -12.16 11.73 0.18
CA GLU A 72 -12.81 12.94 0.68
C GLU A 72 -12.70 14.09 -0.32
N ARG A 73 -11.49 14.35 -0.83
CA ARG A 73 -11.24 15.41 -1.81
C ARG A 73 -11.85 15.13 -3.20
N LEU A 74 -11.87 13.87 -3.65
CA LEU A 74 -12.35 13.50 -4.99
C LEU A 74 -13.87 13.34 -5.09
N GLU A 75 -14.51 12.87 -4.01
CA GLU A 75 -15.90 12.40 -4.06
C GLU A 75 -16.88 13.24 -3.23
N LYS A 76 -16.42 14.09 -2.29
CA LYS A 76 -17.31 14.89 -1.43
C LYS A 76 -17.41 16.34 -1.87
N ALA A 77 -18.62 16.88 -1.75
CA ALA A 77 -18.95 18.26 -2.08
C ALA A 77 -19.97 18.83 -1.09
N PRO A 78 -19.59 19.73 -0.16
CA PRO A 78 -18.20 20.16 0.11
C PRO A 78 -17.40 19.05 0.85
N PRO A 79 -16.07 19.02 0.68
CA PRO A 79 -15.20 18.13 1.45
C PRO A 79 -15.01 18.62 2.90
N ASP A 80 -14.76 17.70 3.82
CA ASP A 80 -14.36 18.01 5.20
C ASP A 80 -12.87 18.36 5.29
N GLU A 81 -12.55 19.65 5.31
CA GLU A 81 -11.18 20.15 5.40
C GLU A 81 -10.46 19.78 6.71
N ALA A 82 -11.20 19.60 7.81
CA ALA A 82 -10.60 19.20 9.08
C ALA A 82 -10.18 17.73 9.04
N LEU A 83 -11.00 16.88 8.41
CA LEU A 83 -10.68 15.47 8.15
C LEU A 83 -9.46 15.35 7.24
N ILE A 84 -9.42 16.08 6.13
CA ILE A 84 -8.28 16.12 5.21
C ILE A 84 -7.00 16.55 5.94
N ALA A 85 -7.07 17.62 6.72
CA ALA A 85 -5.91 18.10 7.49
C ALA A 85 -5.40 17.04 8.49
N ALA A 86 -6.30 16.28 9.13
CA ALA A 86 -5.92 15.17 10.01
C ALA A 86 -5.29 14.01 9.24
N GLY A 87 -5.89 13.62 8.11
CA GLY A 87 -5.37 12.59 7.21
C GLY A 87 -3.97 12.92 6.70
N LEU A 88 -3.71 14.18 6.30
CA LEU A 88 -2.38 14.63 5.87
C LEU A 88 -1.32 14.54 6.98
N ARG A 89 -1.65 14.88 8.23
CA ARG A 89 -0.71 14.72 9.36
C ARG A 89 -0.36 13.25 9.62
N GLN A 90 -1.35 12.37 9.50
CA GLN A 90 -1.15 10.94 9.66
C GLN A 90 -0.34 10.36 8.48
N ALA A 91 -0.65 10.76 7.25
CA ALA A 91 0.12 10.40 6.06
C ALA A 91 1.58 10.85 6.17
N GLU A 92 1.85 12.06 6.67
CA GLU A 92 3.21 12.54 6.90
C GLU A 92 3.98 11.64 7.88
N THR A 93 3.31 11.19 8.96
CA THR A 93 3.89 10.25 9.92
C THR A 93 4.20 8.91 9.27
N VAL A 94 3.26 8.38 8.49
CA VAL A 94 3.42 7.11 7.75
C VAL A 94 4.60 7.19 6.79
N PHE A 95 4.75 8.27 6.02
CA PHE A 95 5.88 8.44 5.11
C PHE A 95 7.21 8.62 5.84
N LYS A 96 7.27 9.37 6.95
CA LYS A 96 8.48 9.45 7.79
C LYS A 96 8.93 8.07 8.27
N VAL A 97 7.99 7.27 8.77
CA VAL A 97 8.31 5.91 9.22
C VAL A 97 8.72 5.05 8.02
N LEU A 98 7.99 5.07 6.91
CA LEU A 98 8.32 4.29 5.71
C LEU A 98 9.72 4.63 5.18
N THR A 99 10.07 5.91 5.09
CA THR A 99 11.43 6.36 4.74
C THR A 99 12.46 5.82 5.73
N SER A 100 12.20 5.84 7.04
CA SER A 100 13.12 5.30 8.05
C SER A 100 13.30 3.77 7.99
N LEU A 101 12.27 3.05 7.53
CA LEU A 101 12.30 1.60 7.37
C LEU A 101 12.94 1.19 6.04
N LYS A 102 12.92 2.09 5.03
CA LYS A 102 13.46 1.83 3.71
C LYS A 102 14.95 1.57 3.78
N THR A 103 15.39 0.46 3.20
CA THR A 103 16.82 0.16 3.08
C THR A 103 17.40 0.67 1.77
N LYS A 104 18.73 0.78 1.70
CA LYS A 104 19.43 1.13 0.46
C LYS A 104 19.07 0.12 -0.64
N GLY A 105 18.72 0.64 -1.81
CA GLY A 105 18.28 -0.15 -2.97
C GLY A 105 17.03 0.44 -3.63
N PRO A 106 16.61 -0.12 -4.78
CA PRO A 106 15.48 0.36 -5.56
C PRO A 106 14.10 0.12 -4.92
N TRP A 107 13.97 -0.83 -3.99
CA TRP A 107 12.71 -1.22 -3.36
C TRP A 107 12.69 -0.88 -1.86
N LEU A 108 11.53 -1.02 -1.23
CA LEU A 108 11.36 -0.69 0.19
C LEU A 108 12.32 -1.49 1.09
N LEU A 109 12.59 -2.75 0.74
CA LEU A 109 13.49 -3.65 1.49
C LEU A 109 14.78 -3.97 0.74
N GLY A 110 15.21 -3.08 -0.16
CA GLY A 110 16.51 -3.13 -0.80
C GLY A 110 16.45 -3.56 -2.26
N GLU A 111 17.17 -4.63 -2.61
CA GLU A 111 17.39 -5.03 -4.01
C GLU A 111 16.22 -5.79 -4.63
N GLN A 112 15.35 -6.40 -3.82
CA GLN A 112 14.25 -7.23 -4.29
C GLN A 112 12.90 -6.56 -4.07
N LEU A 113 12.02 -6.68 -5.07
CA LEU A 113 10.62 -6.28 -4.96
C LEU A 113 9.91 -7.24 -4.01
N THR A 114 9.11 -6.70 -3.09
CA THR A 114 8.40 -7.49 -2.10
C THR A 114 6.91 -7.17 -2.04
N LEU A 115 6.16 -7.98 -1.28
CA LEU A 115 4.76 -7.67 -0.99
C LEU A 115 4.57 -6.30 -0.30
N ALA A 116 5.57 -5.78 0.42
CA ALA A 116 5.49 -4.44 1.01
C ALA A 116 5.39 -3.35 -0.08
N ASP A 117 6.14 -3.50 -1.17
CA ASP A 117 6.09 -2.56 -2.30
C ASP A 117 4.73 -2.63 -3.00
N LEU A 118 4.25 -3.85 -3.27
CA LEU A 118 2.98 -4.08 -3.96
C LEU A 118 1.77 -3.64 -3.13
N HIS A 119 1.88 -3.66 -1.80
CA HIS A 119 0.85 -3.16 -0.89
C HIS A 119 0.86 -1.63 -0.81
N ALA A 120 2.05 -1.02 -0.77
CA ALA A 120 2.19 0.44 -0.69
C ALA A 120 1.80 1.15 -1.98
N ALA A 121 2.13 0.58 -3.14
CA ALA A 121 1.93 1.20 -4.45
C ALA A 121 0.49 1.67 -4.72
N PRO A 122 -0.57 0.84 -4.62
CA PRO A 122 -1.93 1.29 -4.89
C PRO A 122 -2.43 2.34 -3.90
N ILE A 123 -2.00 2.27 -2.62
CA ILE A 123 -2.33 3.27 -1.60
C ILE A 123 -1.77 4.64 -2.00
N ILE A 124 -0.49 4.68 -2.36
CA ILE A 124 0.19 5.91 -2.77
C ILE A 124 -0.32 6.41 -4.12
N ALA A 125 -0.62 5.52 -5.07
CA ALA A 125 -1.20 5.90 -6.35
C ALA A 125 -2.51 6.67 -6.18
N TYR A 126 -3.36 6.21 -5.28
CA TYR A 126 -4.64 6.85 -5.01
C TYR A 126 -4.44 8.23 -4.35
N PHE A 127 -3.46 8.33 -3.43
CA PHE A 127 -3.07 9.61 -2.81
C PHE A 127 -2.61 10.66 -3.83
N LEU A 128 -1.84 10.21 -4.83
CA LEU A 128 -1.27 11.09 -5.84
C LEU A 128 -2.29 11.59 -6.88
N LYS A 129 -3.56 11.16 -6.79
CA LYS A 129 -4.66 11.71 -7.59
C LYS A 129 -5.09 13.13 -7.14
N VAL A 130 -4.67 13.57 -5.96
CA VAL A 130 -5.05 14.89 -5.40
C VAL A 130 -3.82 15.77 -5.15
N GLU A 131 -4.01 17.09 -5.24
CA GLU A 131 -2.91 18.07 -5.19
C GLU A 131 -2.17 18.05 -3.85
N GLU A 132 -2.88 17.95 -2.73
CA GLU A 132 -2.29 17.87 -1.40
C GLU A 132 -1.47 16.60 -1.21
N GLY A 133 -1.91 15.51 -1.82
CA GLY A 133 -1.20 14.25 -1.79
C GLY A 133 0.12 14.33 -2.55
N GLN A 134 0.10 14.92 -3.76
CA GLN A 134 1.30 15.20 -4.54
C GLN A 134 2.27 16.12 -3.78
N LYS A 135 1.78 17.21 -3.20
CA LYS A 135 2.58 18.17 -2.41
C LYS A 135 3.23 17.51 -1.20
N LEU A 136 2.50 16.68 -0.47
CA LEU A 136 3.05 15.99 0.70
C LEU A 136 4.09 14.95 0.29
N PHE A 137 3.78 14.11 -0.70
CA PHE A 137 4.66 13.03 -1.14
C PHE A 137 5.99 13.56 -1.69
N ALA A 138 5.96 14.68 -2.42
CA ALA A 138 7.17 15.33 -2.95
C ALA A 138 8.22 15.71 -1.88
N ARG A 139 7.82 15.81 -0.60
CA ARG A 139 8.73 16.07 0.53
C ARG A 139 9.58 14.85 0.93
N PHE A 140 9.34 13.68 0.34
CA PHE A 140 10.00 12.41 0.67
C PHE A 140 10.80 11.87 -0.54
N PRO A 141 11.96 12.48 -0.88
CA PRO A 141 12.70 12.15 -2.10
C PRO A 141 13.14 10.68 -2.18
N ASP A 142 13.46 10.04 -1.05
CA ASP A 142 13.83 8.62 -1.01
C ASP A 142 12.69 7.67 -1.45
N LEU A 143 11.44 8.15 -1.42
CA LEU A 143 10.27 7.43 -1.90
C LEU A 143 9.92 7.79 -3.36
N ASN A 144 10.39 8.93 -3.89
CA ASN A 144 10.12 9.34 -5.26
C ASN A 144 10.80 8.39 -6.27
N ASP A 145 12.06 8.02 -6.05
CA ASP A 145 12.77 7.07 -6.93
C ASP A 145 12.10 5.68 -6.95
N TRP A 146 11.59 5.27 -5.78
CA TRP A 146 10.80 4.04 -5.64
C TRP A 146 9.49 4.16 -6.42
N TRP A 147 8.78 5.28 -6.29
CA TRP A 147 7.51 5.54 -6.96
C TRP A 147 7.68 5.53 -8.48
N ASP A 148 8.67 6.26 -9.00
CA ASP A 148 8.99 6.35 -10.43
C ASP A 148 9.28 4.98 -11.05
N ARG A 149 9.80 4.04 -10.24
CA ARG A 149 10.07 2.68 -10.67
C ARG A 149 8.83 1.80 -10.62
N ILE A 150 8.08 1.81 -9.52
CA ILE A 150 6.92 0.92 -9.35
C ILE A 150 5.76 1.32 -10.26
N ALA A 151 5.55 2.63 -10.47
CA ALA A 151 4.48 3.15 -11.32
C ALA A 151 4.67 2.80 -12.81
N LYS A 152 5.91 2.52 -13.25
CA LYS A 152 6.24 2.12 -14.63
C LYS A 152 6.15 0.62 -14.88
N ARG A 153 5.89 -0.20 -13.85
CA ARG A 153 5.75 -1.65 -14.05
C ARG A 153 4.49 -1.92 -14.86
N ALA A 154 4.60 -2.76 -15.89
CA ALA A 154 3.45 -3.13 -16.73
C ALA A 154 2.28 -3.71 -15.92
N SER A 155 2.57 -4.43 -14.83
CA SER A 155 1.57 -4.97 -13.90
C SER A 155 0.82 -3.91 -13.09
N PHE A 156 1.28 -2.66 -13.13
CA PHE A 156 0.74 -1.54 -12.38
C PHE A 156 0.17 -0.45 -13.30
N SER A 157 0.84 -0.15 -14.41
CA SER A 157 0.46 0.90 -15.36
C SER A 157 -0.74 0.54 -16.25
N ASN A 158 -1.18 -0.72 -16.24
CA ASN A 158 -2.30 -1.22 -17.06
C ASN A 158 -3.62 -1.32 -16.28
N GLY A 159 -3.72 -0.66 -15.12
CA GLY A 159 -4.90 -0.64 -14.24
C GLY A 159 -5.63 0.69 -14.21
#